data_AF-A0AAV9P287-F1
#
_entry.id   AF-A0AAV9P287-F1
#
_cell.length_a   1.000
_cell.length_b   1.000
_cell.length_c   1.000
_cell.angle_alpha   90.00
_cell.angle_beta   90.00
_cell.angle_gamma   90.00
#
_symmetry.space_group_name_H-M   'P 1'
#
loop_
_entity.id
_entity.type
_entity.pdbx_description
1 polymer ?
#
loop_
_entity_poly.entity_id
_entity_poly.type
_entity_poly.pdbx_seq_one_letter_code
_entity_poly.pdbx_strand_id
1 'polypeptide(L)'
;MPPSSYAFIDCSEPGSIRNARTKARIRKHAMKDIGISRRRPRTWHVELELRPQPAEEATRPGSDEGLSGAETSAYHVLTRNRQHHLPRSNSMPMRSLGSEPFDASPYYLWYSSEFPNNFTFSPCASRVVSAAIHDEILLSCLLSSAASRVQYVHGAALAHVRKQEVYCTHRGLQLLQVSLNGSHVRATLPSERLIACVLYLGAGAIYREDFETAQKHIDAAVKLTETIGGTKCIHDQLTLVRLVSLDDTLSCAALKPCSLRCTYDPGPLTHDCPLGQPPHGALPDSFEFADKRSIPIALRAAFLEIVECRRHKNALGQLKSTVSSEALEVRQWVTMRGLAIRNRLLEFTSTDTKARVLRLALIVWTLLPPCDPRQTRTARTLAQSMVTELSRIKDSSWRGLEKIRLWCLLIGFYSAQELSETRSWYAEEIRKRVRCDRSLIGLRRGTSLNEELIAFQERFGFREPTLSHLTEDIVKHLRFWDDFEKD
;
A
#
# COMPACT_ATOMS: atom_id res chain seq x y z
N MET A 1 -18.54 35.27 -35.45
CA MET A 1 -19.04 34.02 -34.82
C MET A 1 -19.61 34.37 -33.45
N PRO A 2 -20.81 33.92 -33.09
CA PRO A 2 -21.41 34.27 -31.80
C PRO A 2 -20.74 33.45 -30.66
N PRO A 3 -20.76 33.96 -29.42
CA PRO A 3 -20.22 33.26 -28.27
C PRO A 3 -21.05 32.00 -27.98
N SER A 4 -20.37 30.86 -27.81
CA SER A 4 -21.02 29.61 -27.41
C SER A 4 -21.54 29.75 -25.97
N SER A 5 -22.85 29.91 -25.83
CA SER A 5 -23.55 29.90 -24.55
C SER A 5 -23.39 28.52 -23.88
N TYR A 6 -22.66 28.46 -22.77
CA TYR A 6 -22.71 27.31 -21.87
C TYR A 6 -23.99 27.42 -21.05
N ALA A 7 -24.94 26.52 -21.29
CA ALA A 7 -26.15 26.42 -20.49
C ALA A 7 -25.80 25.72 -19.17
N PHE A 8 -25.71 26.48 -18.08
CA PHE A 8 -25.69 25.91 -16.73
C PHE A 8 -27.06 25.30 -16.42
N ILE A 9 -27.06 24.08 -15.89
CA ILE A 9 -28.27 23.47 -15.34
C ILE A 9 -28.37 23.95 -13.89
N ASP A 10 -29.36 24.79 -13.62
CA ASP A 10 -29.68 25.22 -12.25
C ASP A 10 -30.25 24.03 -11.48
N CYS A 11 -29.51 23.59 -10.46
CA CYS A 11 -29.84 22.46 -9.60
C CYS A 11 -30.30 22.90 -8.20
N SER A 12 -30.68 24.17 -8.04
CA SER A 12 -31.13 24.73 -6.76
C SER A 12 -32.46 24.13 -6.26
N GLU A 13 -33.25 23.52 -7.14
CA GLU A 13 -34.51 22.85 -6.77
C GLU A 13 -34.41 21.31 -6.84
N PRO A 14 -34.57 20.57 -5.71
CA PRO A 14 -34.46 19.11 -5.65
C PRO A 14 -35.41 18.33 -6.58
N GLY A 15 -36.52 18.96 -7.00
CA GLY A 15 -37.51 18.38 -7.92
C GLY A 15 -37.02 18.27 -9.37
N SER A 16 -36.10 19.14 -9.81
CA SER A 16 -35.67 19.22 -11.21
C SER A 16 -34.82 18.02 -11.66
N ILE A 17 -34.22 17.31 -10.70
CA ILE A 17 -33.31 16.16 -10.91
C ILE A 17 -34.09 14.84 -11.06
N ARG A 18 -35.35 14.77 -10.60
CA ARG A 18 -36.21 13.59 -10.82
C ARG A 18 -36.69 13.48 -12.25
N ASN A 19 -36.68 14.58 -13.00
CA ASN A 19 -37.08 14.60 -14.40
C ASN A 19 -36.10 13.76 -15.25
N ALA A 20 -36.63 12.75 -15.95
CA ALA A 20 -35.88 11.86 -16.83
C ALA A 20 -35.05 12.63 -17.87
N ARG A 21 -35.54 13.80 -18.30
CA ARG A 21 -34.86 14.68 -19.27
C ARG A 21 -33.62 15.35 -18.67
N THR A 22 -33.66 15.71 -17.39
CA THR A 22 -32.51 16.26 -16.65
C THR A 22 -31.48 15.17 -16.39
N LYS A 23 -31.91 13.97 -15.97
CA LYS A 23 -31.03 12.80 -15.82
C LYS A 23 -30.34 12.41 -17.14
N ALA A 24 -31.06 12.46 -18.26
CA ALA A 24 -30.51 12.20 -19.58
C ALA A 24 -29.50 13.28 -20.01
N ARG A 25 -29.72 14.56 -19.66
CA ARG A 25 -28.76 15.64 -19.93
C ARG A 25 -27.51 15.53 -19.07
N ILE A 26 -27.64 15.17 -17.79
CA ILE A 26 -26.52 14.91 -16.89
C ILE A 26 -25.70 13.71 -17.39
N ARG A 27 -26.35 12.59 -17.74
CA ARG A 27 -25.67 11.43 -18.37
C ARG A 27 -24.96 11.83 -19.67
N LYS A 28 -25.61 12.60 -20.54
CA LYS A 28 -25.04 13.03 -21.82
C LYS A 28 -23.83 13.95 -21.63
N HIS A 29 -23.85 14.82 -20.62
CA HIS A 29 -22.70 15.67 -20.29
C HIS A 29 -21.56 14.87 -19.64
N ALA A 30 -21.87 14.02 -18.66
CA ALA A 30 -20.89 13.13 -18.05
C ALA A 30 -20.19 12.23 -19.09
N MET A 31 -20.94 11.67 -20.05
CA MET A 31 -20.35 10.88 -21.13
C MET A 31 -19.54 11.70 -22.15
N LYS A 32 -19.87 12.98 -22.34
CA LYS A 32 -19.10 13.90 -23.21
C LYS A 32 -17.79 14.32 -22.55
N ASP A 33 -17.80 14.52 -21.23
CA ASP A 33 -16.63 14.93 -20.45
C ASP A 33 -15.68 13.75 -20.13
N ILE A 34 -16.18 12.51 -20.15
CA ILE A 34 -15.38 11.26 -20.12
C ILE A 34 -14.79 10.93 -21.51
N GLY A 35 -14.96 11.79 -22.52
CA GLY A 35 -14.32 11.64 -23.83
C GLY A 35 -15.00 10.62 -24.76
N ILE A 36 -16.21 10.15 -24.44
CA ILE A 36 -17.00 9.30 -25.34
C ILE A 36 -17.84 10.20 -26.25
N SER A 37 -17.18 11.03 -27.05
CA SER A 37 -17.81 11.73 -28.17
C SER A 37 -17.46 11.03 -29.47
N ARG A 38 -18.48 10.68 -30.25
CA ARG A 38 -18.40 10.04 -31.57
C ARG A 38 -17.51 10.84 -32.54
N ARG A 39 -16.20 10.60 -32.52
CA ARG A 39 -15.28 10.83 -33.62
C ARG A 39 -14.33 9.65 -33.66
N ARG A 40 -14.37 8.88 -34.74
CA ARG A 40 -13.61 7.64 -34.96
C ARG A 40 -12.13 7.81 -34.56
N PRO A 41 -11.66 7.22 -33.46
CA PRO A 41 -10.26 6.89 -33.29
C PRO A 41 -10.05 5.46 -33.83
N ARG A 42 -8.83 5.10 -34.20
CA ARG A 42 -8.46 3.73 -34.57
C ARG A 42 -8.90 2.78 -33.45
N THR A 43 -9.94 1.99 -33.71
CA THR A 43 -10.48 1.01 -32.78
C THR A 43 -9.54 -0.18 -32.73
N TRP A 44 -8.94 -0.42 -31.56
CA TRP A 44 -8.61 -1.77 -31.16
C TRP A 44 -9.94 -2.44 -30.83
N HIS A 45 -10.41 -3.31 -31.73
CA HIS A 45 -11.55 -4.16 -31.44
C HIS A 45 -11.08 -5.29 -30.52
N VAL A 46 -11.48 -5.23 -29.25
CA VAL A 46 -11.49 -6.40 -28.37
C VAL A 46 -12.89 -6.97 -28.45
N GLU A 47 -13.05 -8.03 -29.24
CA GLU A 47 -14.27 -8.83 -29.24
C GLU A 47 -14.21 -9.78 -28.03
N LEU A 48 -15.14 -9.62 -27.10
CA LEU A 48 -15.35 -10.55 -25.99
C LEU A 48 -16.38 -11.59 -26.46
N GLU A 49 -15.92 -12.75 -26.90
CA GLU A 49 -16.78 -13.87 -27.23
C GLU A 49 -17.04 -14.68 -25.95
N LEU A 50 -18.23 -14.56 -25.38
CA LEU A 50 -18.69 -15.41 -24.28
C LEU A 50 -19.22 -16.71 -24.89
N ARG A 51 -18.44 -17.79 -24.80
CA ARG A 51 -18.93 -19.13 -25.16
C ARG A 51 -19.39 -19.86 -23.90
N PRO A 52 -20.60 -20.44 -23.91
CA PRO A 52 -20.96 -21.43 -22.91
C PRO A 52 -20.04 -22.66 -23.07
N GLN A 53 -19.62 -23.22 -21.94
CA GLN A 53 -18.87 -24.47 -21.89
C GLN A 53 -19.72 -25.57 -22.57
N PRO A 54 -19.21 -26.32 -23.56
CA PRO A 54 -19.94 -27.48 -24.04
C PRO A 54 -20.04 -28.47 -22.88
N ALA A 55 -21.24 -28.99 -22.64
CA ALA A 55 -21.45 -30.07 -21.70
C ALA A 55 -20.53 -31.23 -22.09
N GLU A 56 -19.59 -31.60 -21.23
CA GLU A 56 -18.85 -32.84 -21.40
C GLU A 56 -19.86 -33.99 -21.42
N GLU A 57 -19.77 -34.83 -22.44
CA GLU A 57 -20.52 -36.07 -22.54
C GLU A 57 -20.15 -36.96 -21.36
N ALA A 58 -20.96 -36.88 -20.31
CA ALA A 58 -20.95 -37.82 -19.21
C ALA A 58 -21.33 -39.20 -19.75
N THR A 59 -20.35 -40.10 -19.76
CA THR A 59 -20.57 -41.54 -19.85
C THR A 59 -21.36 -41.98 -18.60
N ARG A 60 -22.63 -42.38 -18.79
CA ARG A 60 -23.44 -43.12 -17.80
C ARG A 60 -22.83 -44.51 -17.55
N PRO A 61 -22.98 -45.16 -16.36
CA PRO A 61 -24.26 -45.40 -15.65
C PRO A 61 -24.16 -45.13 -14.12
N GLY A 62 -25.19 -45.04 -13.30
CA GLY A 62 -26.65 -45.20 -13.35
C GLY A 62 -27.15 -45.14 -11.88
N SER A 63 -28.38 -44.63 -11.65
CA SER A 63 -29.20 -44.68 -10.41
C SER A 63 -28.55 -44.26 -9.07
N ASP A 64 -29.09 -43.42 -8.19
CA ASP A 64 -30.41 -42.82 -8.03
C ASP A 64 -30.29 -41.73 -6.94
N GLU A 65 -31.28 -40.83 -6.90
CA GLU A 65 -31.65 -39.92 -5.79
C GLU A 65 -30.81 -38.67 -5.46
N GLY A 66 -31.27 -37.53 -6.00
CA GLY A 66 -31.86 -36.44 -5.20
C GLY A 66 -30.95 -35.54 -4.35
N LEU A 67 -30.74 -34.29 -4.80
CA LEU A 67 -31.11 -33.04 -4.09
C LEU A 67 -30.59 -31.80 -4.84
N SER A 68 -31.38 -30.73 -4.80
CA SER A 68 -31.20 -29.48 -5.56
C SER A 68 -30.05 -28.60 -5.03
N GLY A 69 -29.13 -28.21 -5.91
CA GLY A 69 -28.17 -27.13 -5.71
C GLY A 69 -28.03 -26.30 -6.98
N ALA A 70 -28.13 -24.97 -6.88
CA ALA A 70 -27.97 -24.05 -8.00
C ALA A 70 -26.51 -24.04 -8.48
N GLU A 71 -26.27 -24.56 -9.68
CA GLU A 71 -24.96 -24.53 -10.35
C GLU A 71 -24.64 -23.11 -10.84
N THR A 72 -23.58 -22.50 -10.27
CA THR A 72 -22.93 -21.34 -10.85
C THR A 72 -22.06 -21.78 -12.04
N SER A 73 -22.51 -21.47 -13.26
CA SER A 73 -21.78 -21.76 -14.50
C SER A 73 -20.52 -20.89 -14.61
N ALA A 74 -19.35 -21.53 -14.81
CA ALA A 74 -18.07 -20.86 -15.01
C ALA A 74 -17.86 -20.52 -16.49
N TYR A 75 -17.39 -19.30 -16.78
CA TYR A 75 -17.03 -18.86 -18.13
C TYR A 75 -15.51 -18.67 -18.25
N HIS A 76 -14.91 -19.12 -19.35
CA HIS A 76 -13.55 -18.74 -19.74
C HIS A 76 -13.57 -17.53 -20.69
N VAL A 77 -12.70 -16.55 -20.42
CA VAL A 77 -12.45 -15.41 -21.32
C VAL A 77 -11.24 -15.73 -22.19
N LEU A 78 -11.44 -15.85 -23.50
CA LEU A 78 -10.36 -15.99 -24.48
C LEU A 78 -10.24 -14.71 -25.31
N THR A 79 -9.07 -14.08 -25.28
CA THR A 79 -8.72 -12.96 -26.17
C THR A 79 -8.00 -13.48 -27.40
N ARG A 80 -8.58 -13.27 -28.60
CA ARG A 80 -7.96 -13.65 -29.87
C ARG A 80 -7.69 -12.39 -30.70
N ASN A 81 -6.43 -12.13 -31.04
CA ASN A 81 -6.04 -11.06 -31.96
C ASN A 81 -6.12 -11.55 -33.41
N ARG A 82 -7.01 -10.98 -34.23
CA ARG A 82 -7.00 -11.14 -35.69
C ARG A 82 -6.50 -9.85 -36.33
N GLN A 83 -5.38 -9.93 -37.04
CA GLN A 83 -4.93 -8.88 -37.95
C GLN A 83 -5.47 -9.17 -39.35
N HIS A 84 -6.15 -8.19 -39.96
CA HIS A 84 -6.46 -8.23 -41.39
C HIS A 84 -5.24 -7.74 -42.19
N HIS A 85 -4.75 -8.58 -43.11
CA HIS A 85 -3.64 -8.30 -44.01
C HIS A 85 -3.99 -7.30 -45.12
N LEU A 86 -3.02 -6.46 -45.53
CA LEU A 86 -2.72 -6.01 -46.91
C LEU A 86 -1.40 -5.17 -46.91
N PRO A 87 -0.70 -4.99 -48.06
CA PRO A 87 0.41 -5.84 -48.51
C PRO A 87 1.82 -5.32 -48.15
N ARG A 88 2.76 -6.28 -48.25
CA ARG A 88 4.19 -6.28 -47.95
C ARG A 88 5.01 -5.04 -48.37
N SER A 89 5.87 -4.57 -47.46
CA SER A 89 7.28 -4.34 -47.77
C SER A 89 8.17 -4.55 -46.53
N ASN A 90 9.41 -4.94 -46.80
CA ASN A 90 10.40 -5.60 -45.94
C ASN A 90 10.67 -4.97 -44.56
N SER A 91 10.74 -5.81 -43.51
CA SER A 91 11.90 -5.84 -42.57
C SER A 91 11.71 -6.84 -41.41
N MET A 92 12.77 -7.64 -41.21
CA MET A 92 13.27 -8.34 -40.01
C MET A 92 12.37 -9.31 -39.18
N PRO A 93 12.96 -10.41 -38.66
CA PRO A 93 12.25 -11.39 -37.87
C PRO A 93 12.01 -10.86 -36.45
N MET A 94 10.75 -10.52 -36.13
CA MET A 94 10.34 -10.38 -34.73
C MET A 94 10.30 -11.77 -34.09
N ARG A 95 11.09 -11.94 -33.02
CA ARG A 95 10.93 -13.01 -32.03
C ARG A 95 9.49 -13.00 -31.52
N SER A 96 8.88 -14.19 -31.48
CA SER A 96 7.62 -14.44 -30.81
C SER A 96 7.74 -14.05 -29.33
N LEU A 97 7.13 -12.93 -28.95
CA LEU A 97 6.81 -12.66 -27.55
C LEU A 97 5.72 -13.65 -27.14
N GLY A 98 6.13 -14.67 -26.38
CA GLY A 98 5.23 -15.62 -25.76
C GLY A 98 4.19 -14.89 -24.92
N SER A 99 2.97 -15.39 -24.97
CA SER A 99 1.89 -15.06 -24.05
C SER A 99 2.30 -15.43 -22.63
N GLU A 100 2.66 -14.44 -21.81
CA GLU A 100 2.84 -14.64 -20.36
C GLU A 100 1.56 -14.29 -19.58
N PRO A 101 1.19 -15.09 -18.55
CA PRO A 101 -0.08 -14.95 -17.85
C PRO A 101 -0.04 -13.94 -16.70
N PHE A 102 -1.08 -13.10 -16.70
CA PHE A 102 -1.82 -12.47 -15.60
C PHE A 102 -1.28 -12.61 -14.16
N ASP A 103 -0.94 -11.45 -13.58
CA ASP A 103 -0.60 -11.26 -12.18
C ASP A 103 -1.77 -10.53 -11.49
N ALA A 104 -2.50 -11.19 -10.58
CA ALA A 104 -3.76 -10.69 -10.00
C ALA A 104 -3.64 -10.54 -8.47
N SER A 105 -3.60 -9.30 -7.96
CA SER A 105 -3.56 -8.98 -6.52
C SER A 105 -4.93 -8.56 -6.00
N PRO A 106 -5.56 -9.18 -4.98
CA PRO A 106 -6.88 -8.77 -4.49
C PRO A 106 -6.91 -7.59 -3.48
N TYR A 107 -5.81 -7.09 -2.92
CA TYR A 107 -5.93 -6.10 -1.83
C TYR A 107 -4.91 -4.97 -1.97
N TYR A 108 -5.24 -4.04 -2.86
CA TYR A 108 -4.39 -2.97 -3.40
C TYR A 108 -3.03 -3.43 -3.96
N LEU A 109 -2.53 -2.59 -4.86
CA LEU A 109 -1.22 -2.63 -5.46
C LEU A 109 -0.16 -2.82 -4.38
N TRP A 110 0.38 -4.03 -4.31
CA TRP A 110 1.83 -4.08 -4.30
C TRP A 110 2.27 -3.34 -5.56
N TYR A 111 2.96 -2.22 -5.36
CA TYR A 111 3.86 -1.76 -6.40
C TYR A 111 4.79 -2.95 -6.63
N SER A 112 4.59 -3.70 -7.72
CA SER A 112 5.62 -4.62 -8.14
C SER A 112 6.82 -3.74 -8.42
N SER A 113 7.83 -3.81 -7.55
CA SER A 113 9.07 -3.09 -7.75
C SER A 113 9.77 -3.51 -9.05
N GLU A 114 9.36 -4.65 -9.61
CA GLU A 114 9.83 -5.12 -10.92
C GLU A 114 9.15 -4.36 -12.07
N PHE A 115 7.98 -3.76 -11.87
CA PHE A 115 7.23 -3.06 -12.92
C PHE A 115 6.53 -1.77 -12.41
N PRO A 116 7.26 -0.64 -12.27
CA PRO A 116 6.70 0.64 -11.80
C PRO A 116 5.52 1.21 -12.61
N ASN A 117 5.24 0.64 -13.80
CA ASN A 117 4.19 1.08 -14.72
C ASN A 117 3.07 0.05 -14.98
N ASN A 118 3.11 -1.14 -14.38
CA ASN A 118 2.08 -2.16 -14.58
C ASN A 118 1.09 -2.17 -13.42
N PHE A 119 -0.06 -1.50 -13.62
CA PHE A 119 -1.19 -1.64 -12.71
C PHE A 119 -1.88 -2.97 -12.98
N THR A 120 -1.70 -3.96 -12.10
CA THR A 120 -2.46 -5.20 -12.18
C THR A 120 -3.87 -4.99 -11.64
N PHE A 121 -4.88 -5.26 -12.49
CA PHE A 121 -6.28 -5.09 -12.11
C PHE A 121 -6.70 -6.24 -11.18
N SER A 122 -6.87 -5.88 -9.92
CA SER A 122 -7.34 -6.76 -8.85
C SER A 122 -8.79 -7.24 -9.07
N PRO A 123 -9.11 -8.52 -8.83
CA PRO A 123 -10.51 -8.98 -8.73
C PRO A 123 -11.35 -8.15 -7.72
N CYS A 124 -10.73 -7.65 -6.64
CA CYS A 124 -11.40 -6.75 -5.71
C CYS A 124 -11.60 -5.34 -6.25
N ALA A 125 -10.72 -4.85 -7.14
CA ALA A 125 -10.96 -3.59 -7.83
C ALA A 125 -12.22 -3.69 -8.70
N SER A 126 -12.44 -4.83 -9.38
CA SER A 126 -13.68 -5.10 -10.11
C SER A 126 -14.92 -5.00 -9.20
N ARG A 127 -14.87 -5.67 -8.03
CA ARG A 127 -15.96 -5.62 -7.04
C ARG A 127 -16.23 -4.21 -6.53
N VAL A 128 -15.20 -3.46 -6.18
CA VAL A 128 -15.32 -2.07 -5.70
C VAL A 128 -15.92 -1.16 -6.77
N VAL A 129 -15.42 -1.26 -8.01
CA VAL A 129 -15.92 -0.46 -9.14
C VAL A 129 -17.36 -0.81 -9.47
N SER A 130 -17.70 -2.11 -9.54
CA SER A 130 -19.06 -2.57 -9.77
C SER A 130 -20.00 -2.03 -8.68
N ALA A 131 -19.62 -2.18 -7.40
CA ALA A 131 -20.40 -1.65 -6.29
C ALA A 131 -20.52 -0.12 -6.33
N ALA A 132 -19.51 0.62 -6.80
CA ALA A 132 -19.55 2.07 -6.95
C ALA A 132 -20.48 2.49 -8.10
N ILE A 133 -20.48 1.79 -9.22
CA ILE A 133 -21.34 2.12 -10.37
C ILE A 133 -22.83 2.08 -10.00
N HIS A 134 -23.20 1.24 -9.05
CA HIS A 134 -24.57 1.11 -8.55
C HIS A 134 -24.90 2.02 -7.35
N ASP A 135 -23.95 2.82 -6.86
CA ASP A 135 -24.10 3.66 -5.67
C ASP A 135 -23.41 5.01 -5.84
N GLU A 136 -24.22 6.06 -6.00
CA GLU A 136 -23.73 7.42 -6.25
C GLU A 136 -22.89 7.98 -5.10
N ILE A 137 -23.19 7.59 -3.85
CA ILE A 137 -22.46 8.04 -2.66
C ILE A 137 -21.07 7.42 -2.68
N LEU A 138 -20.99 6.09 -2.84
CA LEU A 138 -19.72 5.39 -2.92
C LEU A 138 -18.89 5.89 -4.08
N LEU A 139 -19.50 6.03 -5.26
CA LEU A 139 -18.81 6.50 -6.46
C LEU A 139 -18.19 7.88 -6.24
N SER A 140 -18.93 8.82 -5.67
CA SER A 140 -18.44 10.17 -5.41
C SER A 140 -17.27 10.17 -4.43
N CYS A 141 -17.35 9.39 -3.35
CA CYS A 141 -16.26 9.27 -2.36
C CYS A 141 -15.02 8.59 -2.96
N LEU A 142 -15.21 7.50 -3.71
CA LEU A 142 -14.14 6.77 -4.39
C LEU A 142 -13.43 7.67 -5.42
N LEU A 143 -14.18 8.42 -6.24
CA LEU A 143 -13.63 9.34 -7.22
C LEU A 143 -12.88 10.50 -6.56
N SER A 144 -13.36 11.03 -5.43
CA SER A 144 -12.63 12.02 -4.63
C SER A 144 -11.24 11.50 -4.22
N SER A 145 -11.18 10.28 -3.69
CA SER A 145 -9.92 9.64 -3.29
C SER A 145 -8.99 9.39 -4.48
N ALA A 146 -9.54 8.83 -5.58
CA ALA A 146 -8.79 8.53 -6.79
C ALA A 146 -8.22 9.80 -7.46
N ALA A 147 -9.03 10.85 -7.60
CA ALA A 147 -8.59 12.14 -8.13
C ALA A 147 -7.50 12.75 -7.25
N SER A 148 -7.64 12.71 -5.92
CA SER A 148 -6.62 13.18 -4.99
C SER A 148 -5.31 12.41 -5.14
N ARG A 149 -5.36 11.08 -5.27
CA ARG A 149 -4.15 10.28 -5.52
C ARG A 149 -3.48 10.67 -6.83
N VAL A 150 -4.22 10.75 -7.93
CA VAL A 150 -3.65 11.08 -9.24
C VAL A 150 -2.98 12.45 -9.23
N GLN A 151 -3.64 13.46 -8.64
CA GLN A 151 -3.16 14.82 -8.60
C GLN A 151 -1.96 15.01 -7.67
N TYR A 152 -2.05 14.51 -6.43
CA TYR A 152 -1.07 14.84 -5.38
C TYR A 152 0.00 13.78 -5.19
N VAL A 153 -0.22 12.54 -5.65
CA VAL A 153 0.73 11.45 -5.47
C VAL A 153 1.46 11.11 -6.74
N HIS A 154 0.75 10.94 -7.85
CA HIS A 154 1.40 10.62 -9.13
C HIS A 154 1.95 11.87 -9.83
N GLY A 155 1.70 13.07 -9.30
CA GLY A 155 2.11 14.34 -9.91
C GLY A 155 1.52 14.55 -11.31
N ALA A 156 0.50 13.75 -11.67
CA ALA A 156 -0.11 13.80 -12.98
C ALA A 156 -1.05 15.00 -12.99
N ALA A 157 -0.55 16.14 -13.47
CA ALA A 157 -1.34 17.33 -13.76
C ALA A 157 -2.23 17.09 -14.99
N LEU A 158 -3.05 16.03 -14.94
CA LEU A 158 -4.03 15.73 -15.95
C LEU A 158 -5.07 16.84 -15.91
N ALA A 159 -5.10 17.66 -16.98
CA ALA A 159 -6.00 18.80 -17.10
C ALA A 159 -7.47 18.42 -16.84
N HIS A 160 -7.85 17.18 -17.12
CA HIS A 160 -9.19 16.64 -16.89
C HIS A 160 -9.49 16.21 -15.44
N VAL A 161 -8.48 15.99 -14.59
CA VAL A 161 -8.66 15.61 -13.17
C VAL A 161 -8.63 16.83 -12.24
N ARG A 162 -8.07 17.95 -12.71
CA ARG A 162 -7.91 19.17 -11.92
C ARG A 162 -9.27 19.69 -11.43
N LYS A 163 -9.41 19.89 -10.13
CA LYS A 163 -10.65 20.30 -9.43
C LYS A 163 -11.77 19.25 -9.39
N GLN A 164 -11.59 18.08 -10.02
CA GLN A 164 -12.58 16.99 -9.88
C GLN A 164 -12.59 16.41 -8.47
N GLU A 165 -11.45 16.42 -7.79
CA GLU A 165 -11.32 16.01 -6.40
C GLU A 165 -12.21 16.86 -5.49
N VAL A 166 -12.22 18.19 -5.68
CA VAL A 166 -13.04 19.12 -4.89
C VAL A 166 -14.52 18.88 -5.15
N TYR A 167 -14.90 18.80 -6.43
CA TYR A 167 -16.28 18.52 -6.82
C TYR A 167 -16.79 17.17 -6.25
N CYS A 168 -16.04 16.08 -6.44
CA CYS A 168 -16.44 14.76 -5.97
C CYS A 168 -16.47 14.68 -4.44
N THR A 169 -15.57 15.39 -3.75
CA THR A 169 -15.58 15.50 -2.28
C THR A 169 -16.85 16.19 -1.80
N HIS A 170 -17.17 17.38 -2.34
CA HIS A 170 -18.39 18.09 -1.97
C HIS A 170 -19.65 17.29 -2.30
N ARG A 171 -19.71 16.66 -3.48
CA ARG A 171 -20.84 15.82 -3.88
C ARG A 171 -21.01 14.64 -2.93
N GLY A 172 -19.92 13.94 -2.60
CA GLY A 172 -19.92 12.83 -1.64
C GLY A 172 -20.43 13.25 -0.26
N LEU A 173 -19.92 14.36 0.28
CA LEU A 173 -20.35 14.91 1.56
C LEU A 173 -21.83 15.32 1.56
N GLN A 174 -22.29 15.99 0.51
CA GLN A 174 -23.70 16.38 0.38
C GLN A 174 -24.62 15.16 0.36
N LEU A 175 -24.29 14.14 -0.44
CA LEU A 175 -25.10 12.94 -0.54
C LEU A 175 -25.08 12.12 0.76
N LEU A 176 -23.93 12.04 1.44
CA LEU A 176 -23.82 11.44 2.78
C LEU A 176 -24.69 12.18 3.79
N GLN A 177 -24.65 13.52 3.80
CA GLN A 177 -25.45 14.33 4.70
C GLN A 177 -26.95 14.16 4.46
N VAL A 178 -27.39 14.17 3.19
CA VAL A 178 -28.79 13.92 2.81
C VAL A 178 -29.22 12.52 3.24
N SER A 179 -28.35 11.53 3.07
CA SER A 179 -28.61 10.17 3.53
C SER A 179 -28.75 10.13 5.06
N LEU A 180 -27.80 10.69 5.81
CA LEU A 180 -27.84 10.64 7.28
C LEU A 180 -29.00 11.43 7.91
N ASN A 181 -29.42 12.53 7.29
CA ASN A 181 -30.48 13.40 7.80
C ASN A 181 -31.89 12.95 7.40
N GLY A 182 -32.03 12.02 6.45
CA GLY A 182 -33.32 11.49 6.05
C GLY A 182 -33.94 10.65 7.17
N SER A 183 -35.09 11.05 7.70
CA SER A 183 -35.82 10.36 8.79
C SER A 183 -36.16 8.88 8.52
N HIS A 184 -36.04 8.43 7.26
CA HIS A 184 -36.28 7.05 6.82
C HIS A 184 -35.00 6.24 6.53
N VAL A 185 -33.79 6.78 6.77
CA VAL A 185 -32.54 6.29 6.15
C VAL A 185 -31.54 5.65 7.12
N ARG A 186 -31.81 5.62 8.43
CA ARG A 186 -31.11 4.65 9.32
C ARG A 186 -31.31 3.18 8.86
N ALA A 187 -32.20 2.93 7.89
CA ALA A 187 -32.47 1.63 7.31
C ALA A 187 -31.85 1.36 5.91
N THR A 188 -31.28 2.35 5.18
CA THR A 188 -30.96 2.13 3.74
C THR A 188 -29.48 2.04 3.35
N LEU A 189 -28.54 2.50 4.18
CA LEU A 189 -27.11 2.23 3.96
C LEU A 189 -26.59 1.27 5.04
N PRO A 190 -26.06 0.08 4.66
CA PRO A 190 -25.34 -0.76 5.60
C PRO A 190 -24.20 0.03 6.26
N SER A 191 -24.01 -0.10 7.57
CA SER A 191 -22.99 0.65 8.31
C SER A 191 -21.58 0.49 7.73
N GLU A 192 -21.22 -0.71 7.23
CA GLU A 192 -19.95 -0.94 6.54
C GLU A 192 -19.79 -0.09 5.27
N ARG A 193 -20.88 0.14 4.54
CA ARG A 193 -20.88 0.99 3.34
C ARG A 193 -20.59 2.44 3.70
N LEU A 194 -21.20 2.93 4.79
CA LEU A 194 -20.96 4.26 5.31
C LEU A 194 -19.50 4.42 5.77
N ILE A 195 -18.97 3.43 6.49
CA ILE A 195 -17.55 3.38 6.89
C ILE A 195 -16.67 3.47 5.63
N ALA A 196 -16.90 2.64 4.62
CA ALA A 196 -16.12 2.66 3.38
C ALA A 196 -16.12 4.04 2.70
N CYS A 197 -17.27 4.70 2.59
CA CYS A 197 -17.37 6.06 2.04
C CYS A 197 -16.52 7.07 2.81
N VAL A 198 -16.63 7.08 4.15
CA VAL A 198 -15.85 7.97 5.03
C VAL A 198 -14.34 7.70 4.89
N LEU A 199 -13.94 6.43 4.80
CA LEU A 199 -12.54 6.05 4.59
C LEU A 199 -11.99 6.53 3.24
N TYR A 200 -12.78 6.54 2.17
CA TYR A 200 -12.33 7.11 0.90
C TYR A 200 -12.10 8.62 0.99
N LEU A 201 -12.97 9.35 1.67
CA LEU A 201 -12.79 10.79 1.91
C LEU A 201 -11.54 11.06 2.77
N GLY A 202 -11.33 10.26 3.84
CA GLY A 202 -10.13 10.30 4.67
C GLY A 202 -8.85 10.02 3.88
N ALA A 203 -8.85 8.99 3.03
CA ALA A 203 -7.72 8.69 2.14
C ALA A 203 -7.43 9.86 1.18
N GLY A 204 -8.48 10.46 0.62
CA GLY A 204 -8.37 11.66 -0.21
C GLY A 204 -7.66 12.80 0.52
N ALA A 205 -8.05 13.07 1.77
CA ALA A 205 -7.42 14.09 2.61
C ALA A 205 -5.94 13.78 2.91
N ILE A 206 -5.60 12.52 3.20
CA ILE A 206 -4.20 12.10 3.42
C ILE A 206 -3.36 12.33 2.17
N TYR A 207 -3.86 12.03 0.96
CA TYR A 207 -3.11 12.30 -0.27
C TYR A 207 -2.81 13.79 -0.48
N ARG A 208 -3.71 14.66 -0.02
CA ARG A 208 -3.57 16.12 -0.02
C ARG A 208 -2.73 16.66 1.13
N GLU A 209 -2.27 15.79 2.04
CA GLU A 209 -1.55 16.16 3.26
C GLU A 209 -2.38 17.02 4.22
N ASP A 210 -3.71 16.95 4.10
CA ASP A 210 -4.67 17.56 5.03
C ASP A 210 -4.96 16.57 6.16
N PHE A 211 -3.97 16.39 7.04
CA PHE A 211 -4.05 15.44 8.15
C PHE A 211 -5.14 15.79 9.17
N GLU A 212 -5.49 17.08 9.32
CA GLU A 212 -6.56 17.51 10.20
C GLU A 212 -7.93 17.03 9.70
N THR A 213 -8.24 17.26 8.42
CA THR A 213 -9.48 16.75 7.81
C THR A 213 -9.49 15.24 7.76
N ALA A 214 -8.35 14.61 7.47
CA ALA A 214 -8.23 13.16 7.50
C ALA A 214 -8.57 12.59 8.89
N GLN A 215 -8.03 13.18 9.97
CA GLN A 215 -8.33 12.76 11.34
C GLN A 215 -9.83 12.83 11.63
N LYS A 216 -10.52 13.90 11.23
CA LYS A 216 -11.99 14.03 11.41
C LYS A 216 -12.75 12.89 10.72
N HIS A 217 -12.32 12.48 9.53
CA HIS A 217 -12.92 11.33 8.84
C HIS A 217 -12.61 10.00 9.54
N ILE A 218 -11.37 9.78 9.99
CA ILE A 218 -11.01 8.56 10.71
C ILE A 218 -11.73 8.48 12.05
N ASP A 219 -11.84 9.55 12.82
CA ASP A 219 -12.61 9.60 14.07
C ASP A 219 -14.09 9.24 13.84
N ALA A 220 -14.67 9.72 12.73
CA ALA A 220 -16.03 9.35 12.34
C ALA A 220 -16.14 7.86 11.99
N ALA A 221 -15.18 7.32 11.24
CA ALA A 221 -15.14 5.89 10.87
C ALA A 221 -14.93 4.98 12.09
N VAL A 222 -14.11 5.38 13.06
CA VAL A 222 -13.90 4.68 14.33
C VAL A 222 -15.21 4.66 15.14
N LYS A 223 -15.87 5.81 15.32
CA LYS A 223 -17.16 5.89 16.00
C LYS A 223 -18.22 5.00 15.34
N LEU A 224 -18.32 5.02 14.01
CA LEU A 224 -19.23 4.14 13.27
C LEU A 224 -18.89 2.65 13.49
N THR A 225 -17.60 2.32 13.54
CA THR A 225 -17.13 0.96 13.82
C THR A 225 -17.52 0.52 15.23
N GLU A 226 -17.40 1.40 16.22
CA GLU A 226 -17.87 1.13 17.59
C GLU A 226 -19.38 0.89 17.64
N THR A 227 -20.18 1.64 16.88
CA THR A 227 -21.65 1.46 16.86
C THR A 227 -22.11 0.11 16.30
N ILE A 228 -21.28 -0.56 15.47
CA ILE A 228 -21.59 -1.90 14.96
C ILE A 228 -20.99 -3.03 15.81
N GLY A 229 -20.38 -2.73 16.95
CA GLY A 229 -19.76 -3.74 17.82
C GLY A 229 -18.24 -3.90 17.67
N GLY A 230 -17.58 -2.98 16.96
CA GLY A 230 -16.13 -2.95 16.81
C GLY A 230 -15.62 -3.60 15.53
N THR A 231 -14.29 -3.74 15.40
CA THR A 231 -13.64 -4.18 14.15
C THR A 231 -14.01 -5.60 13.72
N LYS A 232 -14.39 -6.46 14.68
CA LYS A 232 -14.80 -7.85 14.40
C LYS A 232 -16.13 -7.95 13.65
N CYS A 233 -16.92 -6.86 13.67
CA CYS A 233 -18.20 -6.77 12.99
C CYS A 233 -18.08 -6.17 11.57
N ILE A 234 -16.86 -5.88 11.09
CA ILE A 234 -16.63 -5.50 9.70
C ILE A 234 -16.34 -6.77 8.89
N HIS A 235 -17.27 -7.17 8.04
CA HIS A 235 -17.16 -8.37 7.21
C HIS A 235 -16.33 -8.13 5.95
N ASP A 236 -16.41 -6.93 5.36
CA ASP A 236 -15.54 -6.58 4.24
C ASP A 236 -14.10 -6.34 4.70
N GLN A 237 -13.24 -7.34 4.51
CA GLN A 237 -11.83 -7.28 4.88
C GLN A 237 -11.09 -6.10 4.24
N LEU A 238 -11.49 -5.68 3.03
CA LEU A 238 -10.88 -4.51 2.39
C LEU A 238 -11.18 -3.22 3.18
N THR A 239 -12.41 -3.07 3.66
CA THR A 239 -12.82 -1.96 4.51
C THR A 239 -12.09 -2.00 5.84
N LEU A 240 -11.96 -3.18 6.48
CA LEU A 240 -11.20 -3.34 7.73
C LEU A 240 -9.73 -2.94 7.55
N VAL A 241 -9.02 -3.53 6.58
CA VAL A 241 -7.60 -3.21 6.32
C VAL A 241 -7.42 -1.72 6.03
N ARG A 242 -8.34 -1.11 5.29
CA ARG A 242 -8.26 0.32 4.98
C ARG A 242 -8.49 1.18 6.21
N LEU A 243 -9.46 0.85 7.06
CA LEU A 243 -9.70 1.55 8.33
C LEU A 243 -8.42 1.57 9.18
N VAL A 244 -7.86 0.39 9.42
CA VAL A 244 -6.65 0.24 10.24
C VAL A 244 -5.46 0.94 9.60
N SER A 245 -5.26 0.80 8.28
CA SER A 245 -4.13 1.42 7.58
C SER A 245 -4.17 2.94 7.57
N LEU A 246 -5.35 3.56 7.46
CA LEU A 246 -5.44 5.02 7.45
C LEU A 246 -5.23 5.59 8.86
N ASP A 247 -5.80 4.98 9.88
CA ASP A 247 -5.55 5.36 11.28
C ASP A 247 -4.07 5.19 11.64
N ASP A 248 -3.45 4.06 11.27
CA ASP A 248 -2.00 3.82 11.40
C ASP A 248 -1.15 4.87 10.68
N THR A 249 -1.54 5.30 9.48
CA THR A 249 -0.83 6.33 8.73
C THR A 249 -0.84 7.67 9.46
N LEU A 250 -2.00 8.11 9.95
CA LEU A 250 -2.14 9.36 10.71
C LEU A 250 -1.38 9.29 12.02
N SER A 251 -1.48 8.16 12.71
CA SER A 251 -0.84 7.91 14.00
C SER A 251 0.67 7.87 13.89
N CYS A 252 1.22 7.27 12.82
CA CYS A 252 2.63 7.35 12.50
C CYS A 252 3.08 8.78 12.20
N ALA A 253 2.31 9.54 11.40
CA ALA A 253 2.63 10.94 11.09
C ALA A 253 2.64 11.82 12.35
N ALA A 254 1.76 11.56 13.31
CA ALA A 254 1.66 12.27 14.57
C ALA A 254 2.56 11.71 15.69
N LEU A 255 3.17 10.53 15.50
CA LEU A 255 3.86 9.75 16.53
C LEU A 255 3.04 9.50 17.79
N LYS A 256 1.75 9.21 17.60
CA LYS A 256 0.76 8.95 18.67
C LYS A 256 0.16 7.55 18.53
N PRO A 257 -0.42 6.98 19.60
CA PRO A 257 -1.21 5.75 19.52
C PRO A 257 -2.33 5.86 18.48
N CYS A 258 -2.71 4.73 17.88
CA CYS A 258 -3.86 4.67 17.00
C CYS A 258 -5.17 4.95 17.74
N SER A 259 -6.13 5.54 17.03
CA SER A 259 -7.46 5.82 17.57
C SER A 259 -8.26 4.53 17.74
N LEU A 260 -8.05 3.58 16.83
CA LEU A 260 -8.68 2.28 16.81
C LEU A 260 -7.95 1.31 17.73
N ARG A 261 -8.70 0.65 18.62
CA ARG A 261 -8.17 -0.44 19.44
C ARG A 261 -7.68 -1.60 18.56
N CYS A 262 -6.57 -2.21 18.95
CA CYS A 262 -5.91 -3.29 18.20
C CYS A 262 -6.62 -4.65 18.29
N THR A 263 -7.95 -4.68 18.23
CA THR A 263 -8.76 -5.92 18.24
C THR A 263 -8.71 -6.70 16.93
N TYR A 264 -8.00 -6.15 15.94
CA TYR A 264 -7.80 -6.70 14.60
C TYR A 264 -6.48 -7.48 14.45
N ASP A 265 -5.67 -7.57 15.50
CA ASP A 265 -4.41 -8.32 15.48
C ASP A 265 -4.71 -9.82 15.27
N PRO A 266 -4.24 -10.44 14.17
CA PRO A 266 -4.49 -11.86 13.93
C PRO A 266 -3.68 -12.78 14.85
N GLY A 267 -2.75 -12.24 15.65
CA GLY A 267 -1.84 -13.03 16.48
C GLY A 267 -0.68 -13.63 15.68
N PRO A 268 0.15 -14.49 16.31
CA PRO A 268 1.19 -15.26 15.63
C PRO A 268 0.60 -16.16 14.54
N LEU A 269 1.37 -16.45 13.49
CA LEU A 269 0.93 -17.37 12.45
C LEU A 269 0.90 -18.79 13.02
N THR A 270 -0.19 -19.52 12.82
CA THR A 270 -0.33 -20.91 13.31
C THR A 270 0.67 -21.83 12.60
N HIS A 271 1.13 -22.87 13.29
CA HIS A 271 2.17 -23.79 12.80
C HIS A 271 1.81 -24.53 11.51
N ASP A 272 0.53 -24.63 11.16
CA ASP A 272 0.02 -25.30 9.97
C ASP A 272 0.07 -24.42 8.70
N CYS A 273 0.91 -23.39 8.68
CA CYS A 273 1.04 -22.52 7.51
C CYS A 273 1.57 -23.31 6.29
N PRO A 274 0.79 -23.40 5.20
CA PRO A 274 1.10 -24.25 4.05
C PRO A 274 2.22 -23.70 3.16
N LEU A 275 2.64 -22.45 3.36
CA LEU A 275 3.86 -21.90 2.73
C LEU A 275 5.15 -22.53 3.29
N GLY A 276 5.02 -23.53 4.15
CA GLY A 276 6.11 -24.13 4.91
C GLY A 276 6.56 -23.20 6.01
N GLN A 277 7.21 -23.75 7.04
CA GLN A 277 8.08 -22.91 7.84
C GLN A 277 9.12 -22.32 6.88
N PRO A 278 9.33 -20.99 6.86
CA PRO A 278 10.44 -20.44 6.12
C PRO A 278 11.68 -21.24 6.52
N PRO A 279 12.59 -21.57 5.58
CA PRO A 279 13.74 -22.39 5.89
C PRO A 279 14.35 -21.85 7.18
N HIS A 280 14.70 -22.74 8.12
CA HIS A 280 15.37 -22.38 9.37
C HIS A 280 16.76 -21.78 9.08
N GLY A 281 16.84 -20.70 8.30
CA GLY A 281 17.90 -19.73 8.40
C GLY A 281 17.82 -19.21 9.81
N ALA A 282 18.96 -19.26 10.50
CA ALA A 282 19.12 -18.74 11.84
C ALA A 282 18.31 -17.44 11.99
N LEU A 283 17.59 -17.31 13.11
CA LEU A 283 17.18 -15.98 13.57
C LEU A 283 18.35 -15.04 13.35
N PRO A 284 18.15 -13.83 12.81
CA PRO A 284 19.25 -12.92 12.57
C PRO A 284 20.11 -12.84 13.85
N ASP A 285 21.28 -13.50 13.83
CA ASP A 285 22.17 -13.66 15.00
C ASP A 285 22.48 -12.28 15.61
N SER A 286 22.36 -11.23 14.77
CA SER A 286 22.58 -9.82 15.06
C SER A 286 21.88 -9.28 16.31
N PHE A 287 20.65 -9.71 16.62
CA PHE A 287 19.92 -9.20 17.80
C PHE A 287 20.31 -9.92 19.09
N GLU A 288 20.98 -11.06 19.01
CA GLU A 288 21.56 -11.74 20.17
C GLU A 288 22.80 -11.02 20.71
N PHE A 289 23.47 -10.18 19.89
CA PHE A 289 24.69 -9.47 20.31
C PHE A 289 24.45 -8.23 21.17
N ALA A 290 23.22 -7.76 21.27
CA ALA A 290 22.90 -6.69 22.21
C ALA A 290 22.72 -7.30 23.60
N ASP A 291 23.37 -6.73 24.62
CA ASP A 291 23.11 -7.11 26.00
C ASP A 291 21.58 -7.11 26.21
N LYS A 292 21.00 -8.30 26.44
CA LYS A 292 19.56 -8.52 26.58
C LYS A 292 18.96 -7.65 27.70
N ARG A 293 19.78 -7.01 28.54
CA ARG A 293 19.33 -6.08 29.58
C ARG A 293 19.17 -4.64 29.09
N SER A 294 19.85 -4.25 28.01
CA SER A 294 19.94 -2.86 27.55
C SER A 294 18.77 -2.39 26.66
N ILE A 295 18.07 -3.32 26.00
CA ILE A 295 16.92 -3.02 25.14
C ILE A 295 15.64 -3.42 25.87
N PRO A 296 14.59 -2.59 25.94
CA PRO A 296 13.31 -2.98 26.51
C PRO A 296 12.71 -4.25 25.88
N ILE A 297 12.16 -5.17 26.71
CA ILE A 297 11.57 -6.45 26.26
C ILE A 297 10.56 -6.24 25.13
N ALA A 298 9.71 -5.21 25.24
CA ALA A 298 8.69 -4.90 24.23
C ALA A 298 9.29 -4.60 22.85
N LEU A 299 10.41 -3.87 22.77
CA LEU A 299 11.07 -3.56 21.51
C LEU A 299 11.77 -4.79 20.92
N ARG A 300 12.28 -5.69 21.76
CA ARG A 300 12.84 -6.99 21.31
C ARG A 300 11.76 -7.89 20.74
N ALA A 301 10.61 -7.98 21.40
CA ALA A 301 9.46 -8.74 20.91
C ALA A 301 8.99 -8.18 19.56
N ALA A 302 8.81 -6.87 19.45
CA ALA A 302 8.44 -6.23 18.19
C ALA A 302 9.46 -6.49 17.07
N PHE A 303 10.76 -6.44 17.37
CA PHE A 303 11.80 -6.78 16.38
C PHE A 303 11.64 -8.20 15.83
N LEU A 304 11.47 -9.20 16.71
CA LEU A 304 11.32 -10.59 16.30
C LEU A 304 10.05 -10.81 15.46
N GLU A 305 8.95 -10.18 15.84
CA GLU A 305 7.70 -10.24 15.07
C GLU A 305 7.81 -9.55 13.70
N ILE A 306 8.58 -8.46 13.59
CA ILE A 306 8.86 -7.82 12.30
C ILE A 306 9.68 -8.75 11.41
N VAL A 307 10.71 -9.41 11.96
CA VAL A 307 11.51 -10.40 11.24
C VAL A 307 10.64 -11.54 10.70
N GLU A 308 9.73 -12.06 11.52
CA GLU A 308 8.75 -13.08 11.11
C GLU A 308 7.88 -12.58 9.95
N CYS A 309 7.28 -11.39 10.09
CA CYS A 309 6.47 -10.78 9.02
C CYS A 309 7.27 -10.64 7.72
N ARG A 310 8.53 -10.20 7.79
CA ARG A 310 9.41 -10.05 6.62
C ARG A 310 9.77 -11.37 5.97
N ARG A 311 10.03 -12.43 6.76
CA ARG A 311 10.29 -13.77 6.21
C ARG A 311 9.11 -14.28 5.38
N HIS A 312 7.90 -14.17 5.91
CA HIS A 312 6.70 -14.54 5.18
C HIS A 312 6.46 -13.63 3.97
N LYS A 313 6.71 -12.32 4.11
CA LYS A 313 6.67 -11.36 3.00
C LYS A 313 7.61 -11.76 1.86
N ASN A 314 8.83 -12.17 2.17
CA ASN A 314 9.84 -12.58 1.20
C ASN A 314 9.50 -13.92 0.55
N ALA A 315 9.02 -14.90 1.34
CA ALA A 315 8.55 -16.18 0.82
C ALA A 315 7.39 -15.98 -0.18
N LEU A 316 6.44 -15.10 0.14
CA LEU A 316 5.35 -14.72 -0.77
C LEU A 316 5.87 -14.09 -2.09
N GLY A 317 6.96 -13.32 -2.04
CA GLY A 317 7.57 -12.71 -3.22
C GLY A 317 8.29 -13.71 -4.14
N GLN A 318 8.62 -14.91 -3.66
CA GLN A 318 9.28 -15.96 -4.44
C GLN A 318 8.29 -16.89 -5.17
N LEU A 319 7.00 -16.81 -4.85
CA LEU A 319 5.96 -17.62 -5.49
C LEU A 319 5.76 -17.17 -6.94
N LYS A 320 6.10 -18.05 -7.89
CA LYS A 320 5.93 -17.80 -9.33
C LYS A 320 4.46 -18.04 -9.71
N SER A 321 3.78 -16.96 -10.09
CA SER A 321 2.63 -16.87 -11.01
C SER A 321 1.26 -17.48 -10.67
N THR A 322 1.05 -18.17 -9.54
CA THR A 322 -0.33 -18.44 -9.05
C THR A 322 -0.47 -18.12 -7.57
N VAL A 323 -1.25 -17.08 -7.27
CA VAL A 323 -1.56 -16.72 -5.88
C VAL A 323 -2.62 -17.69 -5.38
N SER A 324 -2.20 -18.73 -4.64
CA SER A 324 -3.13 -19.63 -3.96
C SER A 324 -3.97 -18.88 -2.92
N SER A 325 -5.12 -19.45 -2.52
CA SER A 325 -5.93 -18.91 -1.42
C SER A 325 -5.10 -18.72 -0.16
N GLU A 326 -4.22 -19.68 0.13
CA GLU A 326 -3.32 -19.66 1.28
C GLU A 326 -2.30 -18.51 1.21
N ALA A 327 -1.74 -18.24 0.03
CA ALA A 327 -0.85 -17.11 -0.17
C ALA A 327 -1.56 -15.76 0.07
N LEU A 328 -2.87 -15.68 -0.22
CA LEU A 328 -3.69 -14.51 0.11
C LEU A 328 -3.91 -14.39 1.62
N GLU A 329 -4.19 -15.48 2.31
CA GLU A 329 -4.37 -15.50 3.77
C GLU A 329 -3.08 -15.10 4.49
N VAL A 330 -1.92 -15.63 4.09
CA VAL A 330 -0.64 -15.24 4.69
C VAL A 330 -0.33 -13.78 4.37
N ARG A 331 -0.63 -13.30 3.16
CA ARG A 331 -0.46 -11.87 2.82
C ARG A 331 -1.33 -10.97 3.69
N GLN A 332 -2.58 -11.36 3.92
CA GLN A 332 -3.50 -10.66 4.81
C GLN A 332 -2.97 -10.68 6.24
N TRP A 333 -2.50 -11.84 6.72
CA TRP A 333 -1.88 -11.97 8.03
C TRP A 333 -0.67 -11.03 8.18
N VAL A 334 0.29 -11.05 7.25
CA VAL A 334 1.48 -10.16 7.26
C VAL A 334 1.06 -8.69 7.33
N THR A 335 0.05 -8.32 6.56
CA THR A 335 -0.45 -6.93 6.51
C THR A 335 -1.06 -6.52 7.85
N MET A 336 -1.99 -7.32 8.38
CA MET A 336 -2.68 -7.02 9.65
C MET A 336 -1.73 -7.10 10.85
N ARG A 337 -0.82 -8.08 10.85
CA ARG A 337 0.21 -8.24 11.87
C ARG A 337 1.17 -7.06 11.87
N GLY A 338 1.64 -6.62 10.69
CA GLY A 338 2.47 -5.43 10.56
C GLY A 338 1.81 -4.15 11.12
N LEU A 339 0.51 -3.97 10.84
CA LEU A 339 -0.28 -2.87 11.40
C LEU A 339 -0.42 -2.98 12.94
N ALA A 340 -0.64 -4.18 13.47
CA ALA A 340 -0.75 -4.40 14.91
C ALA A 340 0.59 -4.17 15.65
N ILE A 341 1.71 -4.57 15.05
CA ILE A 341 3.05 -4.30 15.59
C ILE A 341 3.29 -2.79 15.64
N ARG A 342 2.99 -2.05 14.56
CA ARG A 342 3.13 -0.59 14.54
C ARG A 342 2.28 0.08 15.59
N ASN A 343 1.02 -0.33 15.76
CA ASN A 343 0.18 0.24 16.83
C ASN A 343 0.83 0.06 18.22
N ARG A 344 1.33 -1.14 18.55
CA ARG A 344 2.03 -1.39 19.81
C ARG A 344 3.30 -0.56 19.95
N LEU A 345 4.05 -0.35 18.87
CA LEU A 345 5.23 0.54 18.86
C LEU A 345 4.85 2.01 19.04
N LEU A 346 3.70 2.45 18.52
CA LEU A 346 3.19 3.81 18.71
C LEU A 346 2.70 4.05 20.15
N GLU A 347 2.08 3.04 20.76
CA GLU A 347 1.70 3.02 22.18
C GLU A 347 2.91 2.95 23.12
N PHE A 348 4.04 2.38 22.67
CA PHE A 348 5.24 2.27 23.50
C PHE A 348 5.82 3.65 23.84
N THR A 349 5.83 3.97 25.13
CA THR A 349 6.47 5.17 25.68
C THR A 349 7.70 4.80 26.51
N SER A 350 8.78 5.57 26.37
CA SER A 350 9.97 5.43 27.20
C SER A 350 10.66 6.78 27.42
N THR A 351 11.24 6.95 28.60
CA THR A 351 12.11 8.09 28.92
C THR A 351 13.52 7.91 28.37
N ASP A 352 13.94 6.68 28.04
CA ASP A 352 15.23 6.40 27.41
C ASP A 352 15.21 6.79 25.94
N THR A 353 16.02 7.80 25.59
CA THR A 353 16.20 8.29 24.22
C THR A 353 16.64 7.17 23.27
N LYS A 354 17.45 6.19 23.71
CA LYS A 354 17.85 5.05 22.86
C LYS A 354 16.67 4.16 22.52
N ALA A 355 15.81 3.87 23.51
CA ALA A 355 14.58 3.13 23.29
C ALA A 355 13.64 3.89 22.33
N ARG A 356 13.56 5.23 22.41
CA ARG A 356 12.79 6.04 21.44
C ARG A 356 13.34 5.96 20.04
N VAL A 357 14.65 6.06 19.84
CA VAL A 357 15.30 5.88 18.53
C VAL A 357 15.01 4.49 17.97
N LEU A 358 15.18 3.45 18.78
CA LEU A 358 14.94 2.07 18.37
C LEU A 358 13.46 1.85 17.99
N ARG A 359 12.53 2.39 18.78
CA ARG A 359 11.09 2.39 18.47
C ARG A 359 10.80 3.01 17.10
N LEU A 360 11.35 4.20 16.84
CA LEU A 360 11.18 4.88 15.54
C LEU A 360 11.79 4.06 14.39
N ALA A 361 12.99 3.52 14.58
CA ALA A 361 13.66 2.68 13.58
C ALA A 361 12.83 1.42 13.26
N LEU A 362 12.23 0.78 14.27
CA LEU A 362 11.34 -0.37 14.06
C LEU A 362 10.07 0.01 13.28
N ILE A 363 9.43 1.14 13.61
CA ILE A 363 8.25 1.63 12.87
C ILE A 363 8.64 1.86 11.40
N VAL A 364 9.71 2.61 11.17
CA VAL A 364 10.24 2.89 9.82
C VAL A 364 10.58 1.61 9.07
N TRP A 365 11.18 0.64 9.74
CA TRP A 365 11.53 -0.64 9.13
C TRP A 365 10.31 -1.42 8.64
N THR A 366 9.18 -1.36 9.36
CA THR A 366 7.93 -1.98 8.87
C THR A 366 7.36 -1.30 7.62
N LEU A 367 7.79 -0.07 7.32
CA LEU A 367 7.43 0.69 6.12
C LEU A 367 8.41 0.44 4.95
N LEU A 368 9.49 -0.32 5.15
CA LEU A 368 10.50 -0.59 4.12
C LEU A 368 10.34 -1.97 3.45
N PRO A 369 10.49 -2.08 2.11
CA PRO A 369 10.48 -0.97 1.16
C PRO A 369 9.08 -0.34 1.10
N PRO A 370 8.97 0.98 0.88
CA PRO A 370 7.67 1.63 0.86
C PRO A 370 6.86 1.12 -0.34
N CYS A 371 5.69 0.55 -0.05
CA CYS A 371 4.83 -0.04 -1.07
C CYS A 371 3.91 1.00 -1.73
N ASP A 372 3.71 2.15 -1.09
CA ASP A 372 2.98 3.26 -1.67
C ASP A 372 3.56 4.61 -1.23
N PRO A 373 3.20 5.71 -1.93
CA PRO A 373 3.75 7.02 -1.61
C PRO A 373 3.32 7.59 -0.26
N ARG A 374 2.21 7.12 0.36
CA ARG A 374 1.86 7.52 1.73
C ARG A 374 2.89 6.97 2.69
N GLN A 375 3.22 5.69 2.57
CA GLN A 375 4.28 5.06 3.36
C GLN A 375 5.63 5.74 3.14
N THR A 376 5.97 6.08 1.89
CA THR A 376 7.21 6.84 1.59
C THR A 376 7.26 8.17 2.34
N ARG A 377 6.16 8.94 2.35
CA ARG A 377 6.09 10.23 3.05
C ARG A 377 6.17 10.06 4.57
N THR A 378 5.45 9.08 5.12
CA THR A 378 5.51 8.75 6.54
C THR A 378 6.94 8.35 6.94
N ALA A 379 7.60 7.46 6.18
CA ALA A 379 8.96 7.02 6.44
C ALA A 379 9.96 8.19 6.42
N ARG A 380 9.83 9.16 5.48
CA ARG A 380 10.64 10.38 5.45
C ARG A 380 10.45 11.26 6.69
N THR A 381 9.21 11.47 7.10
CA THR A 381 8.87 12.28 8.29
C THR A 381 9.44 11.64 9.57
N LEU A 382 9.32 10.32 9.67
CA LEU A 382 9.89 9.55 10.77
C LEU A 382 11.42 9.56 10.76
N ALA A 383 12.04 9.46 9.58
CA ALA A 383 13.49 9.56 9.44
C ALA A 383 14.02 10.92 9.92
N GLN A 384 13.31 12.01 9.66
CA GLN A 384 13.65 13.33 10.20
C GLN A 384 13.52 13.37 11.74
N SER A 385 12.43 12.81 12.28
CA SER A 385 12.22 12.73 13.73
C SER A 385 13.31 11.90 14.42
N MET A 386 13.78 10.83 13.76
CA MET A 386 14.90 10.01 14.22
C MET A 386 16.22 10.79 14.28
N VAL A 387 16.51 11.70 13.33
CA VAL A 387 17.70 12.56 13.39
C VAL A 387 17.71 13.40 14.66
N THR A 388 16.56 14.01 14.99
CA THR A 388 16.41 14.81 16.21
C THR A 388 16.69 14.00 17.47
N GLU A 389 16.18 12.76 17.55
CA GLU A 389 16.41 11.89 18.70
C GLU A 389 17.83 11.35 18.77
N LEU A 390 18.42 10.92 17.65
CA LEU A 390 19.79 10.44 17.58
C LEU A 390 20.81 11.51 17.99
N SER A 391 20.60 12.76 17.56
CA SER A 391 21.48 13.89 17.85
C SER A 391 21.53 14.26 19.34
N ARG A 392 20.50 13.86 20.12
CA ARG A 392 20.43 14.09 21.57
C ARG A 392 21.25 13.07 22.37
N ILE A 393 21.66 11.95 21.76
CA ILE A 393 22.34 10.86 22.45
C ILE A 393 23.86 11.04 22.31
N LYS A 394 24.56 11.08 23.45
CA LYS A 394 26.03 11.09 23.46
C LYS A 394 26.58 9.79 22.91
N ASP A 395 27.71 9.86 22.21
CA ASP A 395 28.36 8.70 21.62
C ASP A 395 28.71 7.60 22.63
N SER A 396 29.15 7.99 23.82
CA SER A 396 29.45 7.06 24.90
C SER A 396 28.25 6.23 25.37
N SER A 397 27.03 6.74 25.19
CA SER A 397 25.79 6.04 25.59
C SER A 397 25.47 4.84 24.69
N TRP A 398 26.12 4.74 23.53
CA TRP A 398 25.99 3.62 22.59
C TRP A 398 27.03 2.54 22.80
N ARG A 399 27.87 2.62 23.85
CA ARG A 399 28.88 1.60 24.15
C ARG A 399 28.21 0.22 24.29
N GLY A 400 28.67 -0.76 23.52
CA GLY A 400 28.10 -2.11 23.44
C GLY A 400 26.82 -2.24 22.58
N LEU A 401 26.36 -1.15 21.97
CA LEU A 401 25.18 -1.07 21.10
C LEU A 401 25.49 -0.39 19.76
N GLU A 402 26.75 -0.36 19.36
CA GLU A 402 27.25 0.36 18.19
C GLU A 402 26.65 -0.21 16.90
N LYS A 403 26.49 -1.53 16.80
CA LYS A 403 25.83 -2.19 15.66
C LYS A 403 24.35 -1.81 15.56
N ILE A 404 23.64 -1.70 16.69
CA ILE A 404 22.25 -1.25 16.69
C ILE A 404 22.14 0.21 16.27
N ARG A 405 23.07 1.05 16.73
CA ARG A 405 23.13 2.44 16.26
C ARG A 405 23.32 2.49 14.75
N LEU A 406 24.27 1.73 14.22
CA LEU A 406 24.53 1.67 12.78
C LEU A 406 23.29 1.18 12.02
N TRP A 407 22.61 0.15 12.53
CA TRP A 407 21.35 -0.32 11.97
C TRP A 407 20.27 0.79 11.95
N CYS A 408 20.09 1.54 13.04
CA CYS A 408 19.15 2.66 13.09
C CYS A 408 19.51 3.74 12.06
N LEU A 409 20.81 4.04 11.90
CA LEU A 409 21.29 5.01 10.91
C LEU A 409 21.02 4.55 9.48
N LEU A 410 21.22 3.27 9.16
CA LEU A 410 20.95 2.71 7.83
C LEU A 410 19.45 2.72 7.50
N ILE A 411 18.60 2.34 8.46
CA ILE A 411 17.13 2.42 8.30
C ILE A 411 16.69 3.86 8.04
N GLY A 412 17.24 4.82 8.79
CA GLY A 412 16.99 6.24 8.59
C GLY A 412 17.46 6.74 7.22
N PHE A 413 18.68 6.35 6.80
CA PHE A 413 19.23 6.67 5.49
C PHE A 413 18.34 6.17 4.34
N TYR A 414 17.88 4.91 4.40
CA TYR A 414 17.01 4.33 3.36
C TYR A 414 15.61 4.94 3.29
N SER A 415 15.20 5.63 4.34
CA SER A 415 13.89 6.26 4.44
C SER A 415 13.94 7.76 4.14
N ALA A 416 15.12 8.37 4.24
CA ALA A 416 15.32 9.78 3.95
C ALA A 416 15.15 10.07 2.46
N GLN A 417 14.62 11.26 2.17
CA GLN A 417 14.45 11.72 0.80
C GLN A 417 15.82 11.84 0.11
N GLU A 418 15.91 11.38 -1.13
CA GLU A 418 17.11 11.53 -1.95
C GLU A 418 17.52 13.00 -2.04
N LEU A 419 18.82 13.28 -1.95
CA LEU A 419 19.41 14.62 -1.96
C LEU A 419 18.96 15.56 -0.82
N SER A 420 18.26 15.07 0.20
CA SER A 420 17.89 15.88 1.37
C SER A 420 19.04 16.04 2.36
N GLU A 421 19.04 17.14 3.12
CA GLU A 421 19.95 17.36 4.25
C GLU A 421 19.88 16.20 5.27
N THR A 422 18.68 15.66 5.51
CA THR A 422 18.45 14.49 6.36
C THR A 422 19.26 13.29 5.89
N ARG A 423 19.25 13.00 4.58
CA ARG A 423 20.00 11.87 3.99
C ARG A 423 21.50 12.09 4.08
N SER A 424 21.96 13.31 3.79
CA SER A 424 23.37 13.70 3.94
C SER A 424 23.85 13.56 5.39
N TRP A 425 23.03 13.94 6.37
CA TRP A 425 23.32 13.77 7.79
C TRP A 425 23.49 12.29 8.17
N TYR A 426 22.60 11.42 7.71
CA TYR A 426 22.73 9.98 7.95
C TYR A 426 23.99 9.41 7.31
N ALA A 427 24.29 9.77 6.06
CA ALA A 427 25.49 9.31 5.37
C ALA A 427 26.75 9.70 6.13
N GLU A 428 26.81 10.94 6.62
CA GLU A 428 27.92 11.48 7.40
C GLU A 428 28.09 10.76 8.75
N GLU A 429 27.01 10.53 9.48
CA GLU A 429 27.08 9.77 10.73
C GLU A 429 27.48 8.31 10.50
N ILE A 430 26.96 7.64 9.46
CA ILE A 430 27.38 6.28 9.10
C ILE A 430 28.88 6.26 8.81
N ARG A 431 29.36 7.23 8.03
CA ARG A 431 30.78 7.38 7.66
C ARG A 431 31.66 7.50 8.89
N LYS A 432 31.34 8.41 9.82
CA LYS A 432 32.09 8.57 11.08
C LYS A 432 32.21 7.23 11.83
N ARG A 433 31.11 6.47 11.94
CA ARG A 433 31.12 5.19 12.67
C ARG A 433 31.97 4.14 11.99
N VAL A 434 31.78 3.93 10.69
CA VAL A 434 32.54 2.93 9.92
C VAL A 434 34.03 3.26 9.89
N ARG A 435 34.40 4.55 9.92
CA ARG A 435 35.80 4.99 10.03
C ARG A 435 36.41 4.73 11.40
N CYS A 436 35.71 5.09 12.48
CA CYS A 436 36.20 4.87 13.84
C CYS A 436 36.34 3.37 14.17
N ASP A 437 35.45 2.53 13.65
CA ASP A 437 35.48 1.10 13.89
C ASP A 437 34.97 0.30 12.67
N ARG A 438 35.91 -0.14 11.84
CA ARG A 438 35.61 -0.99 10.66
C ARG A 438 35.06 -2.36 11.05
N SER A 439 35.27 -2.82 12.28
CA SER A 439 34.76 -4.11 12.75
C SER A 439 33.23 -4.09 12.94
N LEU A 440 32.60 -2.92 13.01
CA LEU A 440 31.15 -2.77 13.15
C LEU A 440 30.35 -3.47 12.04
N ILE A 441 30.83 -3.34 10.80
CA ILE A 441 30.26 -4.02 9.62
C ILE A 441 30.93 -5.37 9.35
N GLY A 442 31.99 -5.71 10.11
CA GLY A 442 32.73 -6.95 9.93
C GLY A 442 33.80 -6.90 8.85
N LEU A 443 34.24 -5.70 8.43
CA LEU A 443 35.13 -5.52 7.27
C LEU A 443 36.42 -6.34 7.41
N ARG A 444 36.53 -7.42 6.62
CA ARG A 444 37.74 -8.25 6.56
C ARG A 444 38.73 -7.64 5.56
N ARG A 445 40.03 -7.94 5.72
CA ARG A 445 41.03 -7.54 4.72
C ARG A 445 40.70 -8.21 3.38
N GLY A 446 40.46 -7.42 2.35
CA GLY A 446 40.23 -7.89 0.97
C GLY A 446 38.77 -8.06 0.55
N THR A 447 37.80 -7.89 1.44
CA THR A 447 36.37 -7.86 1.06
C THR A 447 35.94 -6.47 0.62
N SER A 448 34.98 -6.40 -0.31
CA SER A 448 34.47 -5.10 -0.72
C SER A 448 33.53 -4.55 0.35
N LEU A 449 33.57 -3.23 0.56
CA LEU A 449 32.65 -2.54 1.49
C LEU A 449 31.17 -2.82 1.18
N ASN A 450 30.85 -3.03 -0.09
CA ASN A 450 29.49 -3.36 -0.52
C ASN A 450 29.06 -4.74 -0.02
N GLU A 451 29.89 -5.76 -0.18
CA GLU A 451 29.61 -7.12 0.30
C GLU A 451 29.43 -7.17 1.82
N GLU A 452 30.26 -6.44 2.57
CA GLU A 452 30.16 -6.40 4.04
C GLU A 452 28.91 -5.66 4.51
N LEU A 453 28.53 -4.57 3.82
CA LEU A 453 27.28 -3.87 4.13
C LEU A 453 26.06 -4.73 3.78
N ILE A 454 26.09 -5.46 2.67
CA ILE A 454 25.08 -6.44 2.30
C ILE A 454 25.00 -7.53 3.37
N ALA A 455 26.13 -8.10 3.79
CA ALA A 455 26.18 -9.10 4.85
C ALA A 455 25.64 -8.56 6.18
N PHE A 456 25.92 -7.29 6.51
CA PHE A 456 25.33 -6.63 7.67
C PHE A 456 23.80 -6.52 7.54
N GLN A 457 23.28 -6.13 6.38
CA GLN A 457 21.83 -6.04 6.14
C GLN A 457 21.14 -7.40 6.26
N GLU A 458 21.74 -8.45 5.71
CA GLU A 458 21.25 -9.82 5.80
C GLU A 458 21.21 -10.30 7.25
N ARG A 459 22.30 -10.04 8.00
CA ARG A 459 22.38 -10.38 9.43
C ARG A 459 21.30 -9.70 10.25
N PHE A 460 20.82 -8.52 9.87
CA PHE A 460 19.72 -7.81 10.54
C PHE A 460 18.36 -8.03 9.86
N GLY A 461 18.29 -8.85 8.81
CA GLY A 461 17.04 -9.23 8.14
C GLY A 461 16.36 -8.10 7.35
N PHE A 462 17.08 -7.06 6.93
CA PHE A 462 16.52 -5.92 6.21
C PHE A 462 17.07 -5.73 4.79
N ARG A 463 17.84 -6.70 4.28
CA ARG A 463 18.20 -6.74 2.87
C ARG A 463 16.96 -6.95 2.02
N GLU A 464 16.76 -6.05 1.07
CA GLU A 464 15.68 -6.11 0.09
C GLU A 464 16.28 -5.77 -1.27
N PRO A 465 16.00 -6.54 -2.34
CA PRO A 465 16.52 -6.25 -3.67
C PRO A 465 16.24 -4.81 -4.12
N THR A 466 15.07 -4.29 -3.74
CA THR A 466 14.63 -2.92 -4.03
C THR A 466 15.47 -1.83 -3.38
N LEU A 467 16.20 -2.14 -2.31
CA LEU A 467 17.08 -1.21 -1.59
C LEU A 467 18.55 -1.30 -2.05
N SER A 468 18.86 -2.14 -3.06
CA SER A 468 20.25 -2.33 -3.54
C SER A 468 20.87 -1.02 -4.02
N HIS A 469 20.14 -0.21 -4.77
CA HIS A 469 20.61 1.10 -5.24
C HIS A 469 20.95 2.07 -4.09
N LEU A 470 20.22 2.01 -2.97
CA LEU A 470 20.52 2.80 -1.77
C LEU A 470 21.77 2.29 -1.05
N THR A 471 22.03 0.98 -1.12
CA THR A 471 23.24 0.36 -0.58
C THR A 471 24.46 0.80 -1.38
N GLU A 472 24.36 0.83 -2.70
CA GLU A 472 25.40 1.37 -3.57
C GLU A 472 25.65 2.86 -3.32
N ASP A 473 24.58 3.63 -3.10
CA ASP A 473 24.66 5.06 -2.81
C ASP A 473 25.45 5.34 -1.53
N ILE A 474 25.15 4.65 -0.42
CA ILE A 474 25.92 4.81 0.81
C ILE A 474 27.37 4.34 0.63
N VAL A 475 27.63 3.29 -0.15
CA VAL A 475 29.00 2.85 -0.46
C VAL A 475 29.78 3.94 -1.22
N LYS A 476 29.15 4.66 -2.15
CA LYS A 476 29.78 5.80 -2.84
C LYS A 476 30.14 6.91 -1.87
N HIS A 477 29.23 7.25 -0.95
CA HIS A 477 29.50 8.25 0.11
C HIS A 477 30.67 7.84 1.01
N LEU A 478 30.84 6.55 1.27
CA LEU A 478 31.95 6.04 2.08
C LEU A 478 33.28 6.02 1.33
N ARG A 479 33.28 5.79 0.00
CA ARG A 479 34.50 5.69 -0.83
C ARG A 479 35.08 7.04 -1.25
N PHE A 480 34.23 8.01 -1.62
CA PHE A 480 34.66 9.31 -2.17
C PHE A 480 35.67 10.05 -1.26
N TRP A 481 35.71 9.70 0.02
CA TRP A 481 36.60 10.31 1.01
C TRP A 481 37.90 9.54 1.28
N ASP A 482 37.99 8.26 0.95
CA ASP A 482 39.25 7.50 1.13
C ASP A 482 40.28 7.86 0.05
N ASP A 483 39.82 8.42 -1.08
CA ASP A 483 40.69 8.96 -2.13
C ASP A 483 41.19 10.37 -1.78
N PHE A 484 40.40 11.17 -1.06
CA PHE A 484 40.77 12.53 -0.61
C PHE A 484 41.79 12.55 0.54
N GLU A 485 42.02 11.42 1.23
CA GLU A 485 43.03 11.29 2.30
C GLU A 485 44.37 10.74 1.78
N LYS A 486 44.44 10.32 0.50
CA LYS A 486 45.67 9.86 -0.14
C LYS A 486 46.40 10.96 -0.92
N ASP A 487 45.71 12.06 -1.19
CA ASP A 487 46.25 13.31 -1.73
C ASP A 487 46.52 14.30 -0.59
#